data_AF-A0A3L7P5Q4-F1
#
_entry.id   AF-A0A3L7P5Q4-F1
#
_cell.length_a   1.000
_cell.length_b   1.000
_cell.length_c   1.000
_cell.angle_alpha   90.00
_cell.angle_beta   90.00
_cell.angle_gamma   90.00
#
_symmetry.space_group_name_H-M   'P 1'
#
loop_
_entity.id
_entity.type
_entity.pdbx_description
1 polymer ?
#
loop_
_entity_poly.entity_id
_entity_poly.type
_entity_poly.pdbx_seq_one_letter_code
_entity_poly.pdbx_strand_id
1 'polypeptide(L)' 'MTDIHDLTRRLQRSADSKIVLYVADGLGGLPLQPGGKTELETANTP' A
#
# COMPACT_ATOMS: atom_id res chain seq x y z
N MET A 1 26.22 -1.32 -16.86
CA MET A 1 25.29 -0.85 -15.81
C MET A 1 23.92 -0.79 -16.46
N THR A 2 22.93 -1.52 -15.95
CA THR A 2 21.59 -1.55 -16.56
C THR A 2 20.91 -0.20 -16.33
N ASP A 3 20.43 0.42 -17.40
CA ASP A 3 19.60 1.61 -17.31
C ASP A 3 18.20 1.21 -16.78
N ILE A 4 17.85 1.72 -15.60
CA ILE A 4 16.58 1.44 -14.93
C ILE A 4 15.39 1.90 -15.77
N HIS A 5 15.52 3.00 -16.51
CA HIS A 5 14.45 3.56 -17.32
C HIS A 5 14.14 2.68 -18.53
N ASP A 6 15.16 2.05 -19.14
CA ASP A 6 14.98 1.08 -20.23
C ASP A 6 14.30 -0.20 -19.76
N LEU A 7 14.55 -0.62 -18.52
CA LEU A 7 13.84 -1.76 -17.93
C LEU A 7 12.37 -1.41 -17.66
N THR A 8 12.09 -0.27 -17.04
CA THR A 8 10.71 0.16 -16.75
C THR A 8 9.86 0.26 -18.01
N ARG A 9 10.38 0.90 -19.07
CA ARG A 9 9.64 1.04 -20.35
C ARG A 9 9.25 -0.30 -20.98
N ARG A 10 10.14 -1.31 -20.93
CA ARG A 10 9.87 -2.65 -21.49
C ARG A 10 8.84 -3.44 -20.69
N LEU A 11 8.74 -3.18 -19.39
CA LEU A 11 7.83 -3.89 -18.49
C LEU A 11 6.45 -3.21 -18.38
N GLN A 12 6.34 -1.93 -18.73
CA GLN A 12 5.07 -1.19 -18.70
C GLN A 12 4.02 -1.84 -19.62
N ARG A 13 2.78 -1.88 -19.14
CA ARG A 13 1.59 -2.33 -19.87
C ARG A 13 0.58 -1.19 -19.91
N SER A 14 -0.19 -1.08 -20.99
CA SER A 14 -1.31 -0.14 -21.09
C SER A 14 -2.39 -0.52 -20.07
N ALA A 15 -2.99 0.49 -19.44
CA ALA A 15 -4.11 0.34 -18.51
C ALA A 15 -5.16 1.40 -18.81
N ASP A 16 -6.43 1.04 -18.67
CA ASP A 16 -7.56 1.96 -18.88
C ASP A 16 -7.64 3.05 -17.79
N SER A 17 -6.86 2.89 -16.71
CA SER A 17 -6.78 3.81 -15.57
C SER A 17 -5.34 3.98 -15.05
N LYS A 18 -5.15 4.86 -14.06
CA LYS A 18 -3.85 5.06 -13.39
C LYS A 18 -3.80 4.25 -12.09
N ILE A 19 -2.60 3.78 -11.74
CA ILE A 19 -2.33 3.14 -10.45
C ILE A 19 -1.94 4.23 -9.46
N VAL A 20 -2.55 4.21 -8.27
CA VAL A 20 -2.17 5.05 -7.12
C VAL A 20 -1.57 4.15 -6.06
N LEU A 21 -0.33 4.44 -5.66
CA LEU A 21 0.31 3.81 -4.50
C LEU A 21 0.16 4.75 -3.30
N TYR A 22 -0.61 4.34 -2.30
CA TYR A 22 -0.75 5.05 -1.04
C TYR A 22 0.01 4.30 0.06
N VAL A 23 0.93 5.00 0.72
CA VAL A 23 1.71 4.45 1.83
C VAL A 23 1.25 5.14 3.10
N ALA A 24 0.55 4.39 3.95
CA ALA A 24 0.29 4.78 5.33
C ALA A 24 1.32 4.10 6.22
N ASP A 25 2.41 4.80 6.52
CA ASP A 25 3.48 4.26 7.34
C ASP A 25 3.02 4.03 8.78
N GLY A 26 3.51 2.96 9.40
CA GLY A 26 3.16 2.62 10.79
C GLY A 26 1.69 2.29 11.04
N LEU A 27 0.92 1.88 10.02
CA LEU A 27 -0.52 1.58 10.16
C LEU A 27 -0.82 0.33 11.00
N GLY A 28 0.18 -0.52 11.23
CA GLY A 28 0.04 -1.71 12.06
C GLY A 28 -0.16 -1.37 13.54
N GLY A 29 -0.81 -2.27 14.28
CA GLY A 29 -1.10 -2.08 15.69
C GLY A 29 -1.45 -3.40 16.39
N LEU A 30 -1.61 -3.36 17.70
CA LEU A 30 -1.94 -4.54 18.50
C LEU A 30 -3.22 -4.29 19.30
N PRO A 31 -4.08 -5.30 19.45
CA PRO A 31 -5.24 -5.19 20.33
C PRO A 31 -4.87 -4.88 21.77
N LEU A 32 -5.63 -4.00 22.41
CA LEU A 32 -5.49 -3.68 23.85
C LEU A 32 -5.78 -4.88 24.76
N GLN A 33 -6.56 -5.84 24.27
CA GLN A 33 -7.00 -7.04 24.99
C GLN A 33 -6.91 -8.26 24.06
N PRO A 34 -6.63 -9.46 24.58
CA PRO A 34 -6.66 -10.68 23.78
C PRO A 34 -8.01 -10.84 23.04
N GLY A 35 -7.94 -10.95 21.71
CA GLY A 35 -9.14 -11.04 20.85
C GLY A 35 -9.86 -9.72 20.57
N GLY A 36 -9.33 -8.59 21.06
CA GLY A 36 -9.83 -7.25 20.75
C GLY A 36 -9.45 -6.77 19.34
N LYS A 37 -9.90 -5.56 19.00
CA LYS A 37 -9.56 -4.89 17.74
C LYS A 37 -8.23 -4.14 17.82
N THR A 38 -7.55 -4.03 16.70
CA THR A 38 -6.47 -3.08 16.47
C THR A 38 -7.00 -1.64 16.36
N GLU A 39 -6.08 -0.67 16.38
CA GLU A 39 -6.35 0.74 16.19
C GLU A 39 -7.01 1.01 14.83
N LEU A 40 -6.54 0.36 13.77
CA LEU A 40 -7.09 0.53 12.42
C LEU A 40 -8.52 -0.02 12.29
N GLU A 41 -8.81 -1.17 12.90
CA GLU A 41 -10.15 -1.78 12.87
C GLU A 41 -11.18 -1.03 13.75
N THR A 42 -10.69 -0.20 14.68
CA THR A 42 -11.53 0.64 15.54
C THR A 42 -11.76 2.03 14.93
N ALA A 43 -10.88 2.47 14.02
CA ALA A 43 -10.97 3.78 13.40
C ALA A 43 -12.25 3.93 12.56
N ASN A 44 -12.82 5.14 12.56
CA ASN A 44 -13.86 5.50 11.61
C ASN A 44 -13.21 5.78 10.25
N THR A 45 -13.24 4.80 9.34
CA THR A 45 -12.71 4.89 7.97
C THR A 45 -13.86 5.01 6.96
N PRO A 46 -14.44 6.22 6.76
CA PRO A 46 -15.56 6.42 5.83
C PRO A 46 -15.17 6.21 4.35
#